data_AF-A0A920K2D1-F1
#
_entry.id   AF-A0A920K2D1-F1
#
_cell.length_a   1.000
_cell.length_b   1.000
_cell.length_c   1.000
_cell.angle_alpha   90.00
_cell.angle_beta   90.00
_cell.angle_gamma   90.00
#
_symmetry.space_group_name_H-M   'P 1'
#
loop_
_entity.id
_entity.type
_entity.pdbx_description
1 polymer ?
#
loop_
_entity_poly.entity_id
_entity_poly.type
_entity_poly.pdbx_seq_one_letter_code
_entity_poly.pdbx_strand_id
1 'polypeptide(L)'
;MSEKTTFTGHRGLELREDLIFEIGAPDRSGVDLAPLRGVPDRLGGIIREAVDLPGLAEPEAMRHYVRLSQKNHAIDMGLYPLGSCTMKHNPRLNEKMARLPGFADIHPLATRFNRAGCVAPDG
;
A
#
# COMPACT_ATOMS: atom_id res chain seq x y z
N MET A 1 9.84 25.01 5.07
CA MET A 1 11.00 24.13 5.31
C MET A 1 11.71 24.63 6.55
N SER A 2 11.56 23.96 7.69
CA SER A 2 12.19 24.37 8.94
C SER A 2 13.67 24.02 8.90
N GLU A 3 14.54 25.01 8.95
CA GLU A 3 15.99 24.84 8.91
C GLU A 3 16.46 24.23 10.25
N LYS A 4 16.84 22.94 10.25
CA LYS A 4 17.36 22.26 11.44
C LYS A 4 18.89 22.25 11.37
N THR A 5 19.53 23.04 12.21
CA THR A 5 21.00 23.14 12.30
C THR A 5 21.55 21.99 13.17
N THR A 6 22.36 21.10 12.58
CA THR A 6 23.11 20.08 13.33
C THR A 6 24.39 20.68 13.90
N PHE A 7 24.79 20.26 15.11
CA PHE A 7 25.98 20.75 15.82
C PHE A 7 27.28 20.60 15.01
N THR A 8 27.36 19.61 14.13
CA THR A 8 28.52 19.34 13.27
C THR A 8 28.49 20.08 11.93
N GLY A 9 27.42 20.83 11.63
CA GLY A 9 27.23 21.46 10.31
C GLY A 9 27.00 20.46 9.17
N HIS A 10 26.97 19.16 9.45
CA HIS A 10 26.67 18.14 8.46
C HIS A 10 25.17 18.17 8.14
N ARG A 11 24.85 18.60 6.92
CA ARG A 11 23.54 18.37 6.30
C ARG A 11 23.48 16.91 5.84
N GLY A 12 23.30 15.99 6.79
CA GLY A 12 23.02 14.60 6.47
C GLY A 12 21.69 14.46 5.73
N LEU A 13 21.50 13.36 5.00
CA LEU A 13 20.19 12.95 4.48
C LEU A 13 19.16 13.04 5.61
N GLU A 14 18.07 13.76 5.39
CA GLU A 14 16.99 13.88 6.36
C GLU A 14 16.30 12.52 6.48
N LEU A 15 16.84 11.63 7.33
CA LEU A 15 16.38 10.25 7.50
C LEU A 15 15.01 10.18 8.18
N ARG A 16 14.51 11.28 8.74
CA ARG A 16 13.20 11.34 9.38
C ARG A 16 12.13 11.62 8.34
N GLU A 17 11.52 10.56 7.83
CA GLU A 17 10.17 10.64 7.24
C GLU A 17 9.12 10.89 8.32
N ASP A 18 8.31 11.94 8.13
CA ASP A 18 7.16 12.33 8.95
C ASP A 18 5.98 11.37 8.78
N LEU A 19 4.95 11.45 9.63
CA LEU A 19 3.75 10.63 9.47
C LEU A 19 2.99 11.03 8.21
N ILE A 20 2.33 10.07 7.55
CA ILE A 20 1.51 10.34 6.36
C ILE A 20 0.40 11.38 6.63
N PHE A 21 -0.07 11.46 7.88
CA PHE A 21 -1.05 12.46 8.35
C PHE A 21 -0.48 13.88 8.51
N GLU A 22 0.83 14.02 8.69
CA GLU A 22 1.51 15.32 8.80
C GLU A 22 1.87 15.88 7.41
N ILE A 23 1.88 15.01 6.39
CA ILE A 23 2.22 15.34 5.01
C ILE A 23 0.95 15.59 4.19
N GLY A 24 -0.09 14.78 4.38
CA GLY A 24 -1.32 14.83 3.59
C GLY A 24 -2.31 15.89 4.07
N ALA A 25 -3.26 16.22 3.19
CA ALA A 25 -4.36 17.14 3.47
C ALA A 25 -5.68 16.54 2.98
N PRO A 26 -6.81 16.74 3.70
CA PRO A 26 -8.07 16.05 3.41
C PRO A 26 -8.72 16.44 2.06
N ASP A 27 -8.30 17.55 1.47
CA ASP A 27 -8.80 18.10 0.21
C ASP A 27 -8.06 17.58 -1.03
N ARG A 28 -7.09 16.69 -0.86
CA ARG A 28 -6.23 16.17 -1.94
C ARG A 28 -6.58 14.73 -2.30
N SER A 29 -6.37 14.38 -3.57
CA SER A 29 -6.45 13.00 -4.05
C SER A 29 -5.27 12.72 -4.98
N GLY A 30 -4.72 11.52 -4.88
CA GLY A 30 -3.66 11.03 -5.77
C GLY A 30 -4.22 10.33 -6.99
N VAL A 31 -5.54 10.16 -7.06
CA VAL A 31 -6.25 9.49 -8.14
C VAL A 31 -7.40 10.35 -8.64
N ASP A 32 -7.61 10.32 -9.95
CA ASP A 32 -8.72 10.99 -10.60
C ASP A 32 -9.97 10.10 -10.50
N LEU A 33 -10.78 10.33 -9.46
CA LEU A 33 -12.08 9.70 -9.32
C LEU A 33 -13.14 10.51 -10.07
N ALA A 34 -13.93 9.84 -10.90
CA ALA A 34 -15.05 10.49 -11.55
C ALA A 34 -16.06 11.00 -10.50
N PRO A 35 -16.60 12.23 -10.64
CA PRO A 35 -17.59 12.73 -9.71
C PRO A 35 -18.84 11.86 -9.75
N LEU A 36 -19.40 11.57 -8.58
CA LEU A 36 -20.68 10.85 -8.48
C LEU A 36 -21.78 11.71 -9.11
N ARG A 37 -22.47 11.18 -10.13
CA ARG A 37 -23.59 11.86 -10.79
C ARG A 37 -24.88 11.09 -10.58
N GLY A 38 -25.91 11.76 -10.06
CA GLY A 38 -27.30 11.27 -10.08
C GLY A 38 -27.61 10.04 -9.23
N VAL A 39 -26.80 9.75 -8.19
CA VAL A 39 -27.06 8.62 -7.28
C VAL A 39 -27.88 9.12 -6.08
N PRO A 40 -29.15 8.69 -5.91
CA PRO A 40 -29.92 9.04 -4.73
C PRO A 40 -29.29 8.39 -3.48
N ASP A 41 -29.33 9.08 -2.35
CA ASP A 41 -28.86 8.53 -1.08
C ASP A 41 -29.67 7.26 -0.72
N ARG A 42 -28.95 6.17 -0.46
CA ARG A 42 -29.51 4.87 -0.06
C ARG A 42 -29.24 4.53 1.41
N LEU A 43 -28.62 5.44 2.16
CA LEU A 43 -28.19 5.22 3.53
C LEU A 43 -29.28 5.49 4.57
N GLY A 44 -30.45 5.99 4.15
CA GLY A 44 -31.61 6.17 5.05
C GLY A 44 -31.34 7.14 6.20
N GLY A 45 -30.49 8.15 5.98
CA GLY A 45 -30.11 9.13 7.00
C GLY A 45 -28.93 8.71 7.89
N ILE A 46 -28.34 7.54 7.69
CA ILE A 46 -27.12 7.11 8.39
C ILE A 46 -25.90 7.60 7.59
N ILE A 47 -25.65 8.90 7.67
CA ILE A 47 -24.54 9.56 6.96
C ILE A 47 -23.39 9.77 7.95
N ARG A 48 -22.18 9.39 7.54
CA ARG A 48 -20.95 9.67 8.29
C ARG A 48 -20.51 11.11 8.04
N GLU A 49 -20.11 11.83 9.08
CA GLU A 49 -19.66 13.23 8.98
C GLU A 49 -18.33 13.38 8.20
N ALA A 50 -17.29 12.61 8.53
CA ALA A 50 -16.02 12.61 7.82
C ALA A 50 -15.17 11.36 8.12
N VAL A 51 -14.22 11.06 7.22
CA VAL A 51 -13.14 10.09 7.47
C VAL A 51 -11.84 10.86 7.62
N ASP A 52 -11.12 10.65 8.72
CA ASP A 52 -9.81 11.25 8.97
C ASP A 52 -8.72 10.48 8.20
N LEU A 53 -8.76 10.59 6.87
CA LEU A 53 -7.77 10.04 5.96
C LEU A 53 -6.98 11.17 5.30
N PRO A 54 -5.65 11.08 5.24
CA PRO A 54 -4.83 12.07 4.57
C PRO A 54 -4.94 11.88 3.05
N GLY A 55 -5.24 12.97 2.36
CA GLY A 55 -5.13 13.04 0.90
C GLY A 55 -3.71 13.43 0.48
N LEU A 56 -3.14 12.70 -0.48
CA LEU A 56 -1.81 13.00 -1.04
C LEU A 56 -1.86 12.89 -2.56
N ALA A 57 -1.02 13.63 -3.26
CA ALA A 57 -0.79 13.36 -4.67
C ALA A 57 -0.04 12.03 -4.85
N GLU A 58 -0.23 11.33 -5.97
CA GLU A 58 0.46 10.06 -6.28
C GLU A 58 1.99 10.11 -6.06
N PRO A 59 2.74 11.12 -6.56
CA PRO A 59 4.19 11.17 -6.34
C PRO A 59 4.58 11.42 -4.88
N GLU A 60 3.71 12.02 -4.07
CA GLU A 60 3.97 12.20 -2.64
C GLU A 60 3.78 10.89 -1.88
N ALA A 61 2.68 10.18 -2.14
CA ALA A 61 2.44 8.85 -1.57
C ALA A 61 3.59 7.89 -1.93
N MET A 62 4.03 7.90 -3.19
CA MET A 62 5.16 7.09 -3.65
C MET A 62 6.45 7.43 -2.90
N ARG A 63 6.81 8.71 -2.79
CA ARG A 63 8.02 9.13 -2.05
C ARG A 63 7.97 8.72 -0.58
N HIS A 64 6.82 8.87 0.06
CA HIS A 64 6.61 8.50 1.45
C HIS A 64 6.92 7.01 1.69
N TYR A 65 6.28 6.12 0.93
CA TYR A 65 6.47 4.67 1.08
C TYR A 65 7.87 4.20 0.66
N VAL A 66 8.50 4.85 -0.33
CA VAL A 66 9.89 4.55 -0.71
C VAL A 66 10.87 4.91 0.39
N ARG A 67 10.69 6.04 1.09
CA ARG A 67 11.54 6.40 2.23
C ARG A 67 11.28 5.52 3.44
N LEU A 68 10.02 5.13 3.66
CA LEU A 68 9.66 4.22 4.74
C LEU A 68 10.28 2.83 4.54
N SER A 69 10.34 2.33 3.30
CA SER A 69 10.94 1.02 3.02
C SER A 69 12.44 0.97 3.32
N GLN A 70 13.16 2.07 3.12
CA GLN A 70 14.59 2.19 3.44
C GLN A 70 14.88 2.16 4.95
N LYS A 71 13.88 2.43 5.80
CA LYS A 71 13.99 2.35 7.26
C LYS A 71 13.78 0.92 7.80
N ASN A 72 13.24 0.01 6.99
CA ASN A 72 12.98 -1.37 7.39
C ASN A 72 14.13 -2.27 6.97
N HIS A 73 14.52 -3.24 7.81
CA HIS A 73 15.41 -4.32 7.38
C HIS A 73 14.59 -5.40 6.65
N ALA A 74 15.10 -5.93 5.53
CA ALA A 74 14.41 -6.89 4.69
C ALA A 74 15.33 -8.05 4.30
N ILE A 75 14.76 -9.23 4.11
CA ILE A 75 15.48 -10.44 3.68
C ILE A 75 16.19 -10.26 2.32
N ASP A 76 15.67 -9.37 1.47
CA ASP A 76 16.28 -9.07 0.17
C ASP A 76 17.54 -8.20 0.29
N MET A 77 17.77 -7.56 1.45
CA MET A 77 18.93 -6.70 1.68
C MET A 77 20.09 -7.43 2.38
N GLY A 78 19.84 -8.56 3.04
CA GLY A 78 20.86 -9.27 3.79
C GLY A 78 20.33 -10.47 4.57
N LEU A 79 21.23 -11.10 5.33
CA LEU A 79 20.90 -12.27 6.16
C LEU A 79 19.94 -11.86 7.30
N TYR A 80 18.85 -12.62 7.46
CA TYR A 80 17.81 -12.37 8.46
C TYR A 80 17.66 -13.59 9.41
N PRO A 81 18.56 -13.79 10.40
CA PRO A 81 18.67 -15.05 11.14
C PRO A 81 17.68 -15.12 12.33
N LEU A 82 16.38 -15.11 12.03
CA LEU A 82 15.34 -15.34 13.04
C LEU A 82 14.99 -16.83 13.12
N GLY A 83 15.23 -17.43 14.29
CA GLY A 83 14.79 -18.79 14.61
C GLY A 83 13.26 -18.90 14.59
N SER A 84 12.73 -20.08 14.24
CA SER A 84 11.29 -20.38 14.10
C SER A 84 10.56 -19.68 12.94
N CYS A 85 10.98 -18.49 12.51
CA CYS A 85 10.32 -17.74 11.42
C CYS A 85 10.59 -18.31 10.01
N THR A 86 11.64 -19.12 9.84
CA THR A 86 12.03 -19.71 8.55
C THR A 86 12.18 -18.63 7.46
N MET A 87 12.95 -17.58 7.76
CA MET A 87 13.22 -16.45 6.87
C MET A 87 14.10 -16.89 5.69
N LYS A 88 13.48 -17.54 4.71
CA LYS A 88 14.06 -18.04 3.46
C LYS A 88 13.77 -17.08 2.31
N HIS A 89 14.61 -17.13 1.27
CA HIS A 89 14.41 -16.36 0.06
C HIS A 89 12.97 -16.49 -0.49
N ASN A 90 12.33 -15.37 -0.82
CA ASN A 90 11.07 -15.31 -1.56
C ASN A 90 11.35 -15.08 -3.06
N PRO A 91 11.25 -16.10 -3.93
CA PRO A 91 11.50 -15.92 -5.36
C PRO A 91 10.53 -14.92 -5.98
N ARG A 92 11.06 -13.94 -6.73
CA ARG A 92 10.25 -12.96 -7.47
C ARG A 92 9.27 -13.60 -8.46
N LEU A 93 9.55 -14.85 -8.88
CA LEU A 93 8.63 -15.64 -9.69
C LEU A 93 7.28 -15.85 -8.99
N ASN A 94 7.27 -16.06 -7.68
CA ASN A 94 6.03 -16.30 -6.94
C ASN A 94 5.10 -15.09 -6.99
N GLU A 95 5.65 -13.89 -6.84
CA GLU A 95 4.90 -12.63 -6.99
C GLU A 95 4.32 -12.49 -8.41
N LYS A 96 5.06 -12.90 -9.43
CA LYS A 96 4.59 -12.89 -10.82
C LYS A 96 3.47 -13.92 -11.04
N MET A 97 3.59 -15.11 -10.48
CA MET A 97 2.58 -16.16 -10.58
C MET A 97 1.28 -15.77 -9.86
N ALA A 98 1.37 -15.13 -8.70
CA ALA A 98 0.21 -14.63 -7.96
C ALA A 98 -0.54 -13.51 -8.72
N ARG A 99 0.17 -12.73 -9.55
CA ARG A 99 -0.39 -11.65 -10.36
C ARG A 99 -0.92 -12.09 -11.73
N LEU A 100 -0.97 -13.40 -12.00
CA LEU A 100 -1.51 -13.88 -13.26
C LEU A 100 -2.98 -13.46 -13.43
N PRO A 101 -3.39 -13.00 -14.64
CA PRO A 101 -4.77 -12.71 -14.93
C PRO A 101 -5.66 -13.93 -14.64
N GLY A 102 -6.80 -13.71 -13.99
CA GLY A 102 -7.69 -14.78 -13.54
C GLY A 102 -7.33 -15.40 -12.19
N PHE A 103 -6.11 -15.20 -11.66
CA PHE A 103 -5.77 -15.51 -10.26
C PHE A 103 -5.88 -14.28 -9.36
N ALA A 104 -5.39 -13.12 -9.81
CA ALA A 104 -5.40 -11.89 -9.00
C ALA A 104 -6.80 -11.30 -8.79
N ASP A 105 -7.68 -11.46 -9.78
CA ASP A 105 -8.97 -10.76 -9.86
C ASP A 105 -10.18 -11.65 -9.57
N ILE A 106 -9.97 -12.79 -8.91
CA ILE A 106 -11.01 -13.81 -8.75
C ILE A 106 -11.82 -13.61 -7.47
N HIS A 107 -13.14 -13.48 -7.61
CA HIS A 107 -14.03 -13.39 -6.45
C HIS A 107 -14.18 -14.77 -5.77
N PRO A 108 -14.10 -14.88 -4.43
CA PRO A 108 -14.25 -16.15 -3.70
C PRO A 108 -15.59 -16.85 -3.87
N LEU A 109 -16.61 -16.20 -4.44
CA LEU A 109 -17.93 -16.77 -4.76
C LEU A 109 -18.18 -16.88 -6.28
N ALA A 110 -17.18 -16.69 -7.13
CA ALA A 110 -17.36 -16.87 -8.57
C ALA A 110 -17.82 -18.31 -8.90
N THR A 111 -18.48 -18.51 -10.04
CA THR A 111 -18.92 -19.86 -10.43
C THR A 111 -17.72 -20.79 -10.64
N ARG A 112 -17.92 -22.12 -10.48
CA ARG A 112 -16.85 -23.11 -10.68
C ARG A 112 -16.22 -23.00 -12.08
N PHE A 113 -17.04 -22.70 -13.10
CA PHE A 113 -16.57 -22.45 -14.47
C PHE A 113 -15.53 -21.32 -14.51
N ASN A 114 -15.80 -20.19 -13.85
CA ASN A 114 -14.89 -19.03 -13.80
C ASN A 114 -13.68 -19.24 -12.88
N ARG A 115 -13.62 -20.34 -12.11
CA ARG A 115 -12.53 -20.65 -11.17
C ARG A 115 -11.81 -21.96 -11.45
N ALA A 116 -12.05 -22.60 -12.60
CA ALA A 116 -11.53 -23.93 -12.88
C ALA A 116 -10.00 -24.06 -12.74
N GLY A 117 -9.24 -23.00 -13.06
CA GLY A 117 -7.78 -22.98 -12.88
C GLY A 117 -7.29 -22.72 -11.45
N CYS A 118 -8.17 -22.31 -10.53
CA CYS A 118 -7.86 -21.99 -9.13
C CYS A 118 -8.29 -23.10 -8.15
N VAL A 119 -9.10 -24.05 -8.61
CA VAL A 119 -9.64 -25.13 -7.77
C VAL A 119 -8.87 -26.41 -8.10
N ALA A 120 -8.43 -27.13 -7.07
CA ALA A 120 -7.82 -28.45 -7.26
C ALA A 120 -8.84 -29.38 -7.93
N PRO A 121 -8.41 -30.30 -8.81
CA PRO A 121 -9.33 -31.30 -9.36
C PRO A 121 -9.95 -32.08 -8.21
N ASP A 122 -11.28 -32.12 -8.16
CA ASP A 122 -12.00 -32.99 -7.24
C ASP A 122 -11.63 -34.43 -7.61
N GLY A 123 -11.10 -35.18 -6.64
CA GLY A 123 -10.73 -36.59 -6.79
C GLY A 123 -11.92 -37.49 -7.05
#